data_AF-A0A257NQD0-F1
#
_entry.id   AF-A0A257NQD0-F1
#
_cell.length_a   1.000
_cell.length_b   1.000
_cell.length_c   1.000
_cell.angle_alpha   90.00
_cell.angle_beta   90.00
_cell.angle_gamma   90.00
#
_symmetry.space_group_name_H-M   'P 1'
#
loop_
_entity.id
_entity.type
_entity.pdbx_description
1 polymer ?
#
loop_
_entity_poly.entity_id
_entity_poly.type
_entity_poly.pdbx_seq_one_letter_code
_entity_poly.pdbx_strand_id
1 'polypeptide(L)'
;MISADELTLDEYDRCDLSVLETYESRLQHSNKATISVFSNPSRPGYGVDEKFALSDKQLFHLTHSCGAVFPFTERCIDYAHKRFACPSCKGTITDDERRGGRWKATAQGEWRGYQIPLWLNVRKSALDIAKAKEDKSPEYFANFVSAEPYVSKDSSVTIEEVLANCSSRVNPMTSRVVIGVDTGLPIWYVCANKDGFFYHGHCDTYAELRMLLNRWPESVLVSDQGGDLIGIRELQQEYPGRVFLAYYRKDQANVDLVRWGEGNEYGKVIIDRNRMISLMVGQMKDKGRFTLNGTHEEWMLVAEHFADMYRQLILAPDKPGRDARSLYGAEYVWKKKNGDHLAHAFLYALVGLSKF
;
A
#
# COMPACT_ATOMS: atom_id res chain seq x y z
N MET A 1 27.13 -6.01 -27.58
CA MET A 1 26.40 -5.57 -26.38
C MET A 1 26.74 -4.11 -26.15
N ILE A 2 25.76 -3.23 -25.94
CA ILE A 2 26.05 -1.84 -25.59
C ILE A 2 26.46 -1.82 -24.11
N SER A 3 27.55 -1.15 -23.77
CA SER A 3 28.07 -0.98 -22.41
C SER A 3 28.04 0.48 -22.00
N ALA A 4 28.00 0.73 -20.69
CA ALA A 4 28.08 2.06 -20.09
C ALA A 4 29.10 2.06 -18.95
N ASP A 5 29.74 3.20 -18.72
CA ASP A 5 30.61 3.44 -17.55
C ASP A 5 29.86 4.15 -16.42
N GLU A 6 28.79 4.88 -16.76
CA GLU A 6 28.03 5.68 -15.80
C GLU A 6 26.53 5.59 -16.07
N LEU A 7 25.75 5.43 -15.00
CA LEU A 7 24.30 5.59 -15.02
C LEU A 7 23.89 6.68 -14.02
N THR A 8 23.15 7.67 -14.53
CA THR A 8 22.45 8.65 -13.70
C THR A 8 20.96 8.47 -13.88
N LEU A 9 20.30 8.07 -12.79
CA LEU A 9 18.88 7.75 -12.76
C LEU A 9 18.15 8.83 -11.95
N ASP A 10 17.40 9.68 -12.64
CA ASP A 10 16.58 10.73 -12.03
C ASP A 10 15.12 10.25 -11.90
N GLU A 11 14.43 10.73 -10.86
CA GLU A 11 13.09 10.27 -10.46
C GLU A 11 12.96 8.73 -10.42
N TYR A 12 13.96 8.07 -9.82
CA TYR A 12 14.08 6.61 -9.78
C TYR A 12 12.82 5.90 -9.29
N ASP A 13 12.18 6.40 -8.22
CA ASP A 13 10.97 5.79 -7.64
C ASP A 13 9.75 5.85 -8.59
N ARG A 14 9.82 6.65 -9.67
CA ARG A 14 8.75 6.79 -10.68
C ARG A 14 9.04 6.03 -11.97
N CYS A 15 10.25 5.49 -12.11
CA CYS A 15 10.64 4.73 -13.28
C CYS A 15 10.08 3.30 -13.23
N ASP A 16 9.96 2.67 -14.40
CA ASP A 16 9.69 1.23 -14.48
C ASP A 16 10.96 0.46 -14.09
N LEU A 17 10.92 -0.20 -12.93
CA LEU A 17 12.07 -0.92 -12.38
C LEU A 17 12.60 -2.01 -13.32
N SER A 18 11.73 -2.65 -14.11
CA SER A 18 12.16 -3.69 -15.05
C SER A 18 13.06 -3.13 -16.17
N VAL A 19 12.82 -1.87 -16.54
CA VAL A 19 13.64 -1.14 -17.52
C VAL A 19 14.95 -0.71 -16.88
N LEU A 20 14.92 -0.29 -15.61
CA LEU A 20 16.13 0.11 -14.87
C LEU A 20 17.11 -1.04 -14.66
N GLU A 21 16.62 -2.24 -14.32
CA GLU A 21 17.45 -3.46 -14.23
C GLU A 21 18.15 -3.76 -15.56
N THR A 22 17.45 -3.54 -16.67
CA THR A 22 18.05 -3.69 -18.01
C THR A 22 19.16 -2.66 -18.25
N TYR A 23 19.05 -1.44 -17.74
CA TYR A 23 20.11 -0.44 -17.83
C TYR A 23 21.31 -0.78 -16.93
N GLU A 24 21.08 -1.27 -15.71
CA GLU A 24 22.15 -1.71 -14.83
C GLU A 24 23.00 -2.83 -15.46
N SER A 25 22.40 -3.72 -16.26
CA SER A 25 23.17 -4.73 -17.02
C SER A 25 24.26 -4.14 -17.94
N ARG A 26 24.12 -2.88 -18.36
CA ARG A 26 25.07 -2.18 -19.22
C ARG A 26 26.38 -1.84 -18.51
N LEU A 27 26.37 -1.78 -17.18
CA LEU A 27 27.54 -1.50 -16.35
C LEU A 27 28.45 -2.73 -16.16
N GLN A 28 27.96 -3.94 -16.44
CA GLN A 28 28.66 -5.20 -16.13
C GLN A 28 30.03 -5.36 -16.82
N HIS A 29 30.27 -4.64 -17.91
CA HIS A 29 31.53 -4.68 -18.65
C HIS A 29 32.50 -3.54 -18.31
N SER A 30 32.10 -2.60 -17.44
CA SER A 30 32.95 -1.49 -17.04
C SER A 30 33.69 -1.78 -15.74
N ASN A 31 35.01 -1.58 -15.74
CA ASN A 31 35.85 -1.63 -14.54
C ASN A 31 35.78 -0.33 -13.70
N LYS A 32 35.03 0.67 -14.16
CA LYS A 32 34.88 1.98 -13.51
C LYS A 32 33.42 2.39 -13.35
N ALA A 33 32.52 1.40 -13.32
CA ALA A 33 31.09 1.61 -13.26
C ALA A 33 30.70 2.54 -12.10
N THR A 34 29.99 3.61 -12.41
CA THR A 34 29.36 4.50 -11.42
C THR A 34 27.86 4.52 -11.62
N ILE A 35 27.13 4.54 -10.50
CA ILE A 35 25.68 4.65 -10.50
C ILE A 35 25.27 5.74 -9.51
N SER A 36 24.49 6.69 -9.99
CA SER A 36 23.91 7.77 -9.20
C SER A 36 22.39 7.68 -9.31
N VAL A 37 21.72 7.64 -8.16
CA VAL A 37 20.27 7.49 -8.08
C VAL A 37 19.68 8.68 -7.34
N PHE A 38 18.75 9.38 -7.98
CA PHE A 38 18.06 10.55 -7.46
C PHE A 38 16.55 10.32 -7.52
N SER A 39 15.88 10.57 -6.41
CA SER A 39 14.42 10.58 -6.33
C SER A 39 13.97 11.21 -5.02
N ASN A 40 12.70 11.59 -4.97
CA ASN A 40 12.02 11.75 -3.69
C ASN A 40 11.65 10.35 -3.18
N PRO A 41 11.90 10.02 -1.90
CA PRO A 41 11.51 8.72 -1.36
C PRO A 41 9.99 8.59 -1.40
N SER A 42 9.50 7.49 -1.94
CA SER A 42 8.06 7.24 -2.04
C SER A 42 7.51 6.57 -0.78
N ARG A 43 8.07 5.41 -0.41
CA ARG A 43 7.62 4.57 0.71
C ARG A 43 8.80 3.80 1.33
N PRO A 44 8.66 3.33 2.58
CA PRO A 44 9.75 2.62 3.25
C PRO A 44 10.13 1.31 2.54
N GLY A 45 11.43 1.05 2.44
CA GLY A 45 11.99 -0.17 1.86
C GLY A 45 11.79 -0.29 0.34
N TYR A 46 11.66 0.83 -0.37
CA TYR A 46 11.51 0.85 -1.82
C TYR A 46 12.33 1.97 -2.43
N GLY A 47 12.82 1.75 -3.65
CA GLY A 47 13.42 2.81 -4.44
C GLY A 47 14.66 3.41 -3.78
N VAL A 48 14.74 4.73 -3.74
CA VAL A 48 15.85 5.44 -3.08
C VAL A 48 15.88 5.25 -1.57
N ASP A 49 14.75 4.92 -0.92
CA ASP A 49 14.76 4.66 0.52
C ASP A 49 15.53 3.37 0.86
N GLU A 50 15.34 2.32 0.05
CA GLU A 50 16.11 1.07 0.19
C GLU A 50 17.61 1.32 -0.04
N LYS A 51 17.98 2.07 -1.10
CA LYS A 51 19.38 2.41 -1.37
C LYS A 51 19.97 3.28 -0.26
N PHE A 52 19.20 4.23 0.29
CA PHE A 52 19.62 5.05 1.43
C PHE A 52 19.79 4.20 2.70
N ALA A 53 18.95 3.19 2.91
CA ALA A 53 19.08 2.25 4.03
C ALA A 53 20.43 1.49 4.00
N LEU A 54 20.92 1.17 2.80
CA LEU A 54 22.21 0.51 2.52
C LEU A 54 23.41 1.48 2.46
N SER A 55 23.20 2.77 2.71
CA SER A 55 24.21 3.82 2.59
C SER A 55 24.85 4.22 3.92
N ASP A 56 25.84 5.12 3.84
CA ASP A 56 26.43 5.83 4.99
C ASP A 56 25.51 6.89 5.64
N LYS A 57 24.32 7.11 5.07
CA LYS A 57 23.24 7.96 5.59
C LYS A 57 23.74 9.37 5.96
N GLN A 58 24.24 10.12 4.98
CA GLN A 58 24.71 11.48 5.23
C GLN A 58 23.58 12.44 5.52
N LEU A 59 23.68 13.10 6.68
CA LEU A 59 22.81 14.20 7.08
C LEU A 59 23.59 15.52 7.12
N PHE A 60 22.92 16.60 6.74
CA PHE A 60 23.52 17.93 6.74
C PHE A 60 23.57 18.49 8.17
N HIS A 61 24.75 18.73 8.70
CA HIS A 61 24.96 19.24 10.06
C HIS A 61 25.33 20.72 10.05
N LEU A 62 24.72 21.49 10.95
CA LEU A 62 25.03 22.90 11.17
C LEU A 62 25.82 23.08 12.44
N THR A 63 26.68 24.10 12.43
CA THR A 63 27.25 24.67 13.64
C THR A 63 26.53 25.99 13.90
N HIS A 64 25.78 26.07 15.00
CA HIS A 64 25.14 27.31 15.43
C HIS A 64 26.13 28.20 16.18
N SER A 65 25.89 29.50 16.20
CA SER A 65 26.65 30.51 16.94
C SER A 65 26.80 30.23 18.44
N CYS A 66 25.93 29.41 19.05
CA CYS A 66 26.09 28.94 20.43
C CYS A 66 27.14 27.82 20.59
N GLY A 67 27.77 27.37 19.51
CA GLY A 67 28.77 26.29 19.49
C GLY A 67 28.18 24.88 19.31
N ALA A 68 26.86 24.73 19.34
CA ALA A 68 26.21 23.44 19.14
C ALA A 68 26.33 22.96 17.68
N VAL A 69 26.64 21.67 17.51
CA VAL A 69 26.67 20.99 16.21
C VAL A 69 25.58 19.93 16.17
N PHE A 70 24.67 20.02 15.20
CA PHE A 70 23.50 19.14 15.13
C PHE A 70 23.05 18.92 13.68
N PRO A 71 22.34 17.81 13.39
CA PRO A 71 21.75 17.60 12.07
C PRO A 71 20.58 18.57 11.85
N PHE A 72 20.52 19.19 10.67
CA PHE A 72 19.48 20.14 10.29
C PHE A 72 18.22 19.42 9.83
N THR A 73 17.46 18.95 10.80
CA THR A 73 16.20 18.21 10.61
C THR A 73 15.00 19.10 10.93
N GLU A 74 13.80 18.56 10.77
CA GLU A 74 12.54 19.25 11.10
C GLU A 74 12.51 19.80 12.54
N ARG A 75 13.25 19.18 13.48
CA ARG A 75 13.37 19.67 14.87
C ARG A 75 13.96 21.08 14.98
N CYS A 76 14.61 21.56 13.91
CA CYS A 76 15.17 22.90 13.81
C CYS A 76 14.15 23.92 13.27
N ILE A 77 12.88 23.54 13.11
CA ILE A 77 11.81 24.41 12.60
C ILE A 77 10.86 24.74 13.75
N ASP A 78 10.79 26.03 14.08
CA ASP A 78 9.82 26.58 15.02
C ASP A 78 8.58 26.98 14.23
N TYR A 79 7.58 26.10 14.19
CA TYR A 79 6.34 26.33 13.46
C TYR A 79 5.48 27.44 14.07
N ALA A 80 5.58 27.69 15.38
CA ALA A 80 4.82 28.74 16.04
C ALA A 80 5.30 30.14 15.64
N HIS A 81 6.63 30.33 15.61
CA HIS A 81 7.24 31.60 15.22
C HIS A 81 7.70 31.64 13.76
N LYS A 82 7.44 30.57 12.99
CA LYS A 82 7.77 30.42 11.56
C LYS A 82 9.22 30.78 11.24
N ARG A 83 10.16 30.27 12.05
CA ARG A 83 11.61 30.51 11.93
C ARG A 83 12.41 29.21 12.08
N PHE A 84 13.65 29.20 11.60
CA PHE A 84 14.59 28.14 11.94
C PHE A 84 15.21 28.43 13.32
N ALA A 85 15.20 27.45 14.21
CA ALA A 85 15.64 27.58 15.58
C ALA A 85 16.61 26.46 15.96
N CYS A 86 17.70 26.84 16.63
CA CYS A 86 18.68 25.91 17.17
C CYS A 86 17.99 24.97 18.18
N PRO A 87 18.14 23.64 18.06
CA PRO A 87 17.48 22.70 18.96
C PRO A 87 17.96 22.85 20.41
N SER A 88 19.21 23.30 20.62
CA SER A 88 19.84 23.47 21.93
C SER A 88 19.47 24.77 22.63
N CYS A 89 19.69 25.93 22.01
CA CYS A 89 19.49 27.25 22.65
C CYS A 89 18.22 27.99 22.19
N LYS A 90 17.47 27.45 21.22
CA LYS A 90 16.30 28.08 20.57
C LYS A 90 16.57 29.41 19.87
N GLY A 91 17.85 29.81 19.77
CA GLY A 91 18.29 30.95 18.96
C GLY A 91 17.97 30.74 17.49
N THR A 92 17.75 31.84 16.75
CA THR A 92 17.45 31.77 15.32
C THR A 92 18.65 31.26 14.54
N ILE A 93 18.42 30.34 13.60
CA ILE A 93 19.44 29.87 12.65
C ILE A 93 19.41 30.80 11.44
N THR A 94 20.56 31.38 11.13
CA THR A 94 20.76 32.31 10.02
C THR A 94 21.04 31.57 8.70
N ASP A 95 20.87 32.27 7.59
CA ASP A 95 21.20 31.71 6.27
C ASP A 95 22.70 31.47 6.09
N ASP A 96 23.56 32.24 6.75
CA ASP A 96 25.01 32.01 6.71
C ASP A 96 25.41 30.74 7.45
N GLU A 97 24.79 30.48 8.61
CA GLU A 97 24.94 29.20 9.31
C GLU A 97 24.46 28.04 8.43
N ARG A 98 23.31 28.19 7.75
CA ARG A 98 22.78 27.19 6.80
C ARG A 98 23.74 26.92 5.65
N ARG A 99 24.36 27.95 5.05
CA ARG A 99 25.36 27.80 3.98
C ARG A 99 26.64 27.11 4.46
N GLY A 100 27.03 27.34 5.71
CA GLY A 100 28.26 26.81 6.31
C GLY A 100 28.18 25.36 6.80
N GLY A 101 27.03 24.70 6.65
CA GLY A 101 26.84 23.31 7.08
C GLY A 101 27.68 22.30 6.33
N ARG A 102 27.76 21.08 6.88
CA ARG A 102 28.59 19.98 6.34
C ARG A 102 27.83 18.66 6.39
N TRP A 103 27.95 17.86 5.34
CA TRP A 103 27.47 16.49 5.34
C TRP A 103 28.30 15.63 6.30
N LYS A 104 27.63 14.84 7.14
CA LYS A 104 28.27 13.84 7.99
C LYS A 104 27.51 12.52 7.87
N ALA A 105 28.25 11.45 7.64
CA ALA A 105 27.74 10.09 7.69
C ALA A 105 27.24 9.76 9.10
N THR A 106 26.06 9.16 9.20
CA THR A 106 25.50 8.67 10.47
C THR A 106 25.47 7.14 10.53
N ALA A 107 25.87 6.47 9.46
CA ALA A 107 25.99 5.02 9.37
C ALA A 107 27.22 4.63 8.53
N GLN A 108 27.45 3.33 8.39
CA GLN A 108 28.34 2.76 7.39
C GLN A 108 27.48 2.06 6.33
N GLY A 109 27.92 2.10 5.09
CA GLY A 109 27.22 1.44 3.99
C GLY A 109 28.04 1.44 2.72
N GLU A 110 27.58 0.67 1.74
CA GLU A 110 28.21 0.54 0.42
C GLU A 110 27.92 1.76 -0.46
N TRP A 111 26.77 2.41 -0.21
CA TRP A 111 26.35 3.62 -0.90
C TRP A 111 26.75 4.87 -0.13
N ARG A 112 26.99 5.96 -0.86
CA ARG A 112 26.96 7.31 -0.29
C ARG A 112 25.57 7.88 -0.45
N GLY A 113 24.85 8.03 0.65
CA GLY A 113 23.44 8.44 0.64
C GLY A 113 23.27 9.82 1.23
N TYR A 114 22.49 10.68 0.58
CA TYR A 114 22.26 12.05 1.03
C TYR A 114 20.76 12.28 1.24
N GLN A 115 20.36 12.64 2.46
CA GLN A 115 19.00 13.10 2.70
C GLN A 115 18.95 14.62 2.50
N ILE A 116 18.25 15.07 1.45
CA ILE A 116 18.22 16.48 1.05
C ILE A 116 16.80 17.07 1.24
N PRO A 117 16.40 17.42 2.47
CA PRO A 117 15.11 18.08 2.69
C PRO A 117 15.07 19.50 2.09
N LEU A 118 13.87 19.97 1.80
CA LEU A 118 13.64 21.27 1.17
C LEU A 118 14.14 22.44 2.02
N TRP A 119 14.17 22.31 3.36
CA TRP A 119 14.68 23.36 4.24
C TRP A 119 16.19 23.57 4.16
N LEU A 120 16.96 22.71 3.48
CA LEU A 120 18.36 23.01 3.15
C LEU A 120 18.47 24.09 2.07
N ASN A 121 17.44 24.26 1.25
CA ASN A 121 17.41 25.32 0.24
C ASN A 121 17.29 26.69 0.93
N VAL A 122 18.38 27.46 0.93
CA VAL A 122 18.43 28.80 1.56
C VAL A 122 17.39 29.78 1.02
N ARG A 123 16.86 29.56 -0.19
CA ARG A 123 15.76 30.37 -0.75
C ARG A 123 14.40 30.06 -0.15
N LYS A 124 14.28 28.97 0.60
CA LYS A 124 13.07 28.59 1.33
C LYS A 124 13.19 29.02 2.78
N SER A 125 12.25 29.85 3.20
CA SER A 125 12.10 30.30 4.57
C SER A 125 11.37 29.25 5.40
N ALA A 126 11.49 29.32 6.73
CA ALA A 126 10.68 28.48 7.62
C ALA A 126 9.16 28.74 7.47
N LEU A 127 8.77 29.95 7.05
CA LEU A 127 7.39 30.26 6.67
C LEU A 127 6.92 29.44 5.45
N ASP A 128 7.77 29.27 4.43
CA ASP A 128 7.43 28.44 3.26
C ASP A 128 7.27 26.97 3.64
N ILE A 129 8.12 26.47 4.55
CA ILE A 129 8.02 25.10 5.06
C ILE A 129 6.77 24.92 5.93
N ALA A 130 6.45 25.89 6.80
CA ALA A 130 5.24 25.89 7.59
C ALA A 130 3.98 25.88 6.72
N LYS A 131 3.93 26.74 5.68
CA LYS A 131 2.84 26.72 4.69
C LYS A 131 2.73 25.38 3.97
N ALA A 132 3.85 24.78 3.58
CA ALA A 132 3.82 23.46 2.96
C ALA A 132 3.24 22.39 3.91
N LYS A 133 3.49 22.50 5.22
CA LYS A 133 2.93 21.59 6.22
C LYS A 133 1.43 21.81 6.48
N GLU A 134 0.98 23.06 6.41
CA GLU A 134 -0.42 23.47 6.61
C GLU A 134 -1.28 23.17 5.36
N ASP A 135 -0.76 23.48 4.17
CA ASP A 135 -1.53 23.51 2.91
C ASP A 135 -1.45 22.21 2.09
N LYS A 136 -0.50 21.31 2.38
CA LYS A 136 -0.27 20.09 1.60
C LYS A 136 -0.61 18.83 2.41
N SER A 137 -0.78 17.71 1.71
CA SER A 137 -1.00 16.43 2.37
C SER A 137 0.23 16.02 3.20
N PRO A 138 0.04 15.25 4.28
CA PRO A 138 1.15 14.70 5.06
C PRO A 138 2.16 13.90 4.21
N GLU A 139 1.66 13.15 3.22
CA GLU A 139 2.48 12.44 2.23
C GLU A 139 3.35 13.39 1.41
N TYR A 140 2.76 14.48 0.90
CA TYR A 140 3.51 15.46 0.14
C TYR A 140 4.60 16.10 1.01
N PHE A 141 4.25 16.45 2.26
CA PHE A 141 5.20 17.04 3.19
C PHE A 141 6.36 16.08 3.47
N ALA A 142 6.08 14.82 3.78
CA ALA A 142 7.12 13.84 4.05
C ALA A 142 8.04 13.63 2.83
N ASN A 143 7.47 13.26 1.68
CA ASN A 143 8.26 12.83 0.54
C ASN A 143 9.01 13.99 -0.14
N PHE A 144 8.36 15.15 -0.31
CA PHE A 144 8.92 16.28 -1.08
C PHE A 144 9.47 17.42 -0.23
N VAL A 145 9.15 17.48 1.06
CA VAL A 145 9.62 18.55 1.95
C VAL A 145 10.64 18.02 2.96
N SER A 146 10.35 16.93 3.67
CA SER A 146 11.30 16.31 4.60
C SER A 146 12.26 15.31 3.95
N ALA A 147 12.00 14.92 2.70
CA ALA A 147 12.74 13.85 2.02
C ALA A 147 12.76 12.57 2.87
N GLU A 148 11.59 12.19 3.39
CA GLU A 148 11.37 10.98 4.16
C GLU A 148 10.32 10.12 3.45
N PRO A 149 10.46 8.78 3.48
CA PRO A 149 9.41 7.91 2.97
C PRO A 149 8.14 8.06 3.82
N TYR A 150 6.98 8.00 3.18
CA TYR A 150 5.70 8.09 3.88
C TYR A 150 4.81 6.88 3.64
N VAL A 151 4.16 6.45 4.70
CA VAL A 151 3.02 5.53 4.62
C VAL A 151 1.84 6.28 5.20
N SER A 152 0.86 6.57 4.35
CA SER A 152 -0.41 7.13 4.84
C SER A 152 -1.09 6.09 5.72
N LYS A 153 -1.63 6.52 6.86
CA LYS A 153 -2.43 5.66 7.74
C LYS A 153 -3.64 5.07 7.00
N ASP A 154 -4.07 5.67 5.89
CA ASP A 154 -5.15 5.17 5.03
C ASP A 154 -4.66 4.28 3.87
N SER A 155 -3.34 4.25 3.61
CA SER A 155 -2.74 3.58 2.45
C SER A 155 -2.30 2.14 2.72
N SER A 156 -2.37 1.65 3.96
CA SER A 156 -2.11 0.24 4.31
C SER A 156 -2.99 -0.16 5.48
N VAL A 157 -3.17 -1.46 5.71
CA VAL A 157 -3.79 -1.98 6.95
C VAL A 157 -2.68 -2.52 7.83
N THR A 158 -2.70 -2.30 9.14
CA THR A 158 -1.73 -2.93 10.04
C THR A 158 -2.28 -4.25 10.60
N ILE A 159 -1.39 -5.14 11.05
CA ILE A 159 -1.78 -6.39 11.69
C ILE A 159 -2.67 -6.10 12.91
N GLU A 160 -2.31 -5.11 13.72
CA GLU A 160 -3.05 -4.72 14.92
C GLU A 160 -4.45 -4.21 14.59
N GLU A 161 -4.62 -3.47 13.48
CA GLU A 161 -5.93 -3.00 13.02
C GLU A 161 -6.86 -4.18 12.67
N VAL A 162 -6.33 -5.22 12.02
CA VAL A 162 -7.11 -6.43 11.71
C VAL A 162 -7.45 -7.18 12.99
N LEU A 163 -6.44 -7.50 13.82
CA LEU A 163 -6.59 -8.31 15.02
C LEU A 163 -7.44 -7.61 16.10
N ALA A 164 -7.56 -6.27 16.07
CA ALA A 164 -8.47 -5.54 16.93
C ALA A 164 -9.95 -5.91 16.73
N ASN A 165 -10.31 -6.57 15.62
CA ASN A 165 -11.64 -7.10 15.34
C ASN A 165 -11.85 -8.54 15.85
N CYS A 166 -10.83 -9.17 16.45
CA CYS A 166 -10.96 -10.49 17.05
C CYS A 166 -11.92 -10.48 18.25
N SER A 167 -12.71 -11.54 18.35
CA SER A 167 -13.66 -11.75 19.43
C SER A 167 -13.59 -13.19 19.90
N SER A 168 -13.52 -13.39 21.22
CA SER A 168 -13.62 -14.70 21.86
C SER A 168 -15.02 -15.33 21.74
N ARG A 169 -16.00 -14.62 21.18
CA ARG A 169 -17.33 -15.16 20.90
C ARG A 169 -17.23 -16.22 19.81
N VAL A 170 -17.63 -17.45 20.13
CA VAL A 170 -17.78 -18.52 19.14
C VAL A 170 -18.93 -18.18 18.20
N ASN A 171 -18.70 -18.34 16.89
CA ASN A 171 -19.77 -18.15 15.91
C ASN A 171 -20.78 -19.31 16.01
N PRO A 172 -22.08 -19.05 16.19
CA PRO A 172 -23.08 -20.10 16.35
C PRO A 172 -23.38 -20.87 15.05
N MET A 173 -22.97 -20.34 13.89
CA MET A 173 -23.19 -20.94 12.57
C MET A 173 -24.66 -21.27 12.26
N THR A 174 -25.62 -20.53 12.86
CA THR A 174 -27.06 -20.77 12.70
C THR A 174 -27.66 -20.06 11.49
N SER A 175 -27.00 -19.00 11.01
CA SER A 175 -27.37 -18.29 9.80
C SER A 175 -26.68 -18.86 8.58
N ARG A 176 -27.19 -18.52 7.39
CA ARG A 176 -26.62 -18.91 6.11
C ARG A 176 -25.14 -18.57 6.06
N VAL A 177 -24.31 -19.56 5.72
CA VAL A 177 -22.87 -19.40 5.58
C VAL A 177 -22.54 -18.91 4.17
N VAL A 178 -21.68 -17.91 4.10
CA VAL A 178 -21.09 -17.40 2.88
C VAL A 178 -19.63 -17.81 2.85
N ILE A 179 -19.19 -18.41 1.74
CA ILE A 179 -17.83 -18.84 1.50
C ILE A 179 -17.24 -17.93 0.42
N GLY A 180 -16.23 -17.15 0.77
CA GLY A 180 -15.47 -16.34 -0.19
C GLY A 180 -14.24 -17.09 -0.64
N VAL A 181 -13.95 -17.14 -1.95
CA VAL A 181 -12.87 -17.96 -2.50
C VAL A 181 -12.01 -17.19 -3.50
N ASP A 182 -10.71 -17.13 -3.26
CA ASP A 182 -9.72 -16.72 -4.26
C ASP A 182 -9.07 -17.96 -4.90
N THR A 183 -9.20 -18.08 -6.22
CA THR A 183 -8.69 -19.20 -7.03
C THR A 183 -7.18 -19.10 -7.33
N GLY A 184 -6.44 -18.19 -6.70
CA GLY A 184 -4.98 -18.26 -6.64
C GLY A 184 -4.51 -19.66 -6.20
N LEU A 185 -3.25 -20.01 -6.45
CA LEU A 185 -2.69 -21.31 -6.04
C LEU A 185 -1.81 -21.16 -4.78
N PRO A 186 -2.04 -21.94 -3.70
CA PRO A 186 -3.18 -22.85 -3.48
C PRO A 186 -4.50 -22.08 -3.37
N ILE A 187 -5.65 -22.73 -3.50
CA ILE A 187 -6.97 -22.07 -3.47
C ILE A 187 -7.25 -21.58 -2.04
N TRP A 188 -7.55 -20.30 -1.87
CA TRP A 188 -7.77 -19.68 -0.56
C TRP A 188 -9.25 -19.43 -0.32
N TYR A 189 -9.71 -19.65 0.91
CA TYR A 189 -11.11 -19.41 1.26
C TYR A 189 -11.29 -18.84 2.66
N VAL A 190 -12.41 -18.14 2.85
CA VAL A 190 -12.92 -17.73 4.16
C VAL A 190 -14.41 -18.04 4.26
N CYS A 191 -14.88 -18.35 5.48
CA CYS A 191 -16.28 -18.57 5.78
C CYS A 191 -16.77 -17.52 6.77
N ALA A 192 -17.96 -16.98 6.48
CA ALA A 192 -18.60 -15.98 7.29
C ALA A 192 -20.12 -16.17 7.30
N ASN A 193 -20.77 -15.53 8.25
CA ASN A 193 -22.22 -15.35 8.27
C ASN A 193 -22.52 -14.00 8.96
N LYS A 194 -23.80 -13.72 9.26
CA LYS A 194 -24.19 -12.46 9.91
C LYS A 194 -23.54 -12.22 11.28
N ASP A 195 -23.05 -13.28 11.93
CA ASP A 195 -22.47 -13.23 13.28
C ASP A 195 -20.95 -13.01 13.26
N GLY A 196 -20.32 -13.02 12.08
CA GLY A 196 -18.90 -12.75 11.86
C GLY A 196 -18.22 -13.75 10.93
N PHE A 197 -16.92 -13.52 10.74
CA PHE A 197 -16.00 -14.44 10.07
C PHE A 197 -15.50 -15.46 11.09
N PHE A 198 -15.50 -16.74 10.74
CA PHE A 198 -15.27 -17.80 11.72
C PHE A 198 -14.38 -18.93 11.25
N TYR A 199 -14.01 -18.94 9.97
CA TYR A 199 -13.12 -19.95 9.42
C TYR A 199 -12.38 -19.42 8.20
N HIS A 200 -11.15 -19.87 7.99
CA HIS A 200 -10.37 -19.61 6.78
C HIS A 200 -9.38 -20.74 6.56
N GLY A 201 -8.84 -20.83 5.35
CA GLY A 201 -7.85 -21.85 5.00
C GLY A 201 -7.46 -21.78 3.54
N HIS A 202 -6.70 -22.80 3.13
CA HIS A 202 -6.35 -23.04 1.74
C HIS A 202 -6.43 -24.53 1.41
N CYS A 203 -6.61 -24.85 0.13
CA CYS A 203 -6.64 -26.21 -0.37
C CYS A 203 -6.04 -26.31 -1.78
N ASP A 204 -5.51 -27.47 -2.12
CA ASP A 204 -4.95 -27.72 -3.46
C ASP A 204 -6.03 -28.16 -4.46
N THR A 205 -7.21 -28.56 -3.97
CA THR A 205 -8.29 -29.10 -4.80
C THR A 205 -9.65 -28.62 -4.35
N TYR A 206 -10.60 -28.58 -5.30
CA TYR A 206 -12.00 -28.24 -5.05
C TYR A 206 -12.75 -29.25 -4.19
N ALA A 207 -12.16 -30.39 -3.82
CA ALA A 207 -12.79 -31.36 -2.93
C ALA A 207 -13.13 -30.74 -1.57
N GLU A 208 -12.24 -29.89 -1.04
CA GLU A 208 -12.47 -29.18 0.23
C GLU A 208 -13.66 -28.21 0.11
N LEU A 209 -13.75 -27.47 -1.00
CA LEU A 209 -14.88 -26.55 -1.24
C LEU A 209 -16.21 -27.31 -1.35
N ARG A 210 -16.22 -28.50 -1.96
CA ARG A 210 -17.39 -29.39 -1.97
C ARG A 210 -17.75 -29.85 -0.56
N MET A 211 -16.76 -30.18 0.26
CA MET A 211 -17.00 -30.56 1.66
C MET A 211 -17.63 -29.41 2.45
N LEU A 212 -17.20 -28.16 2.26
CA LEU A 212 -17.81 -27.00 2.91
C LEU A 212 -19.26 -26.76 2.44
N LEU A 213 -19.51 -26.86 1.12
CA LEU A 213 -20.86 -26.76 0.55
C LEU A 213 -21.79 -27.88 1.04
N ASN A 214 -21.27 -29.09 1.25
CA ASN A 214 -22.06 -30.21 1.78
C ASN A 214 -22.27 -30.10 3.29
N ARG A 215 -21.27 -29.62 4.03
CA ARG A 215 -21.34 -29.37 5.48
C ARG A 215 -22.39 -28.34 5.84
N TRP A 216 -22.52 -27.30 5.01
CA TRP A 216 -23.55 -26.26 5.17
C TRP A 216 -24.45 -26.25 3.93
N PRO A 217 -25.57 -27.02 3.92
CA PRO A 217 -26.42 -27.17 2.75
C PRO A 217 -27.01 -25.87 2.20
N GLU A 218 -27.23 -24.88 3.07
CA GLU A 218 -27.73 -23.56 2.69
C GLU A 218 -26.64 -22.57 2.30
N SER A 219 -25.36 -22.98 2.35
CA SER A 219 -24.25 -22.07 2.07
C SER A 219 -24.21 -21.63 0.62
N VAL A 220 -23.72 -20.41 0.44
CA VAL A 220 -23.41 -19.82 -0.86
C VAL A 220 -21.91 -19.58 -0.95
N LEU A 221 -21.36 -19.70 -2.14
CA LEU A 221 -19.96 -19.52 -2.43
C LEU A 221 -19.80 -18.43 -3.49
N VAL A 222 -18.99 -17.42 -3.20
CA VAL A 222 -18.61 -16.37 -4.15
C VAL A 222 -17.12 -16.51 -4.41
N SER A 223 -16.74 -16.68 -5.68
CA SER A 223 -15.35 -16.97 -6.04
C SER A 223 -14.85 -16.12 -7.18
N ASP A 224 -13.56 -15.79 -7.15
CA ASP A 224 -12.88 -15.25 -8.32
C ASP A 224 -13.06 -16.17 -9.53
N GLN A 225 -13.39 -15.57 -10.68
CA GLN A 225 -13.41 -16.27 -11.94
C GLN A 225 -12.06 -16.22 -12.67
N GLY A 226 -11.19 -15.26 -12.33
CA GLY A 226 -9.99 -14.94 -13.08
C GLY A 226 -8.83 -15.92 -12.93
N GLY A 227 -8.68 -16.60 -11.79
CA GLY A 227 -7.53 -17.47 -11.50
C GLY A 227 -7.64 -18.88 -12.12
N ASP A 228 -8.73 -19.59 -11.84
CA ASP A 228 -9.00 -20.91 -12.42
C ASP A 228 -10.35 -20.93 -13.14
N LEU A 229 -10.28 -20.99 -14.48
CA LEU A 229 -11.45 -20.93 -15.34
C LEU A 229 -12.26 -22.24 -15.37
N ILE A 230 -11.65 -23.38 -15.06
CA ILE A 230 -12.26 -24.71 -15.28
C ILE A 230 -12.88 -25.21 -13.97
N GLY A 231 -12.08 -25.33 -12.90
CA GLY A 231 -12.52 -25.99 -11.67
C GLY A 231 -13.70 -25.28 -11.00
N ILE A 232 -13.69 -23.94 -10.95
CA ILE A 232 -14.78 -23.18 -10.33
C ILE A 232 -16.08 -23.23 -11.16
N ARG A 233 -15.98 -23.37 -12.49
CA ARG A 233 -17.15 -23.51 -13.36
C ARG A 233 -17.80 -24.89 -13.23
N GLU A 234 -17.00 -25.94 -13.09
CA GLU A 234 -17.50 -27.28 -12.77
C GLU A 234 -18.23 -27.27 -11.42
N LEU A 235 -17.64 -26.64 -10.40
CA LEU A 235 -18.28 -26.50 -9.09
C LEU A 235 -19.60 -25.70 -9.20
N GLN A 236 -19.66 -24.68 -10.06
CA GLN A 236 -20.89 -23.93 -10.31
C GLN A 236 -21.99 -24.78 -10.97
N GLN A 237 -21.64 -25.65 -11.91
CA GLN A 237 -22.58 -26.55 -12.56
C GLN A 237 -23.11 -27.61 -11.59
N GLU A 238 -22.26 -28.08 -10.68
CA GLU A 238 -22.61 -29.06 -9.65
C GLU A 238 -23.53 -28.47 -8.57
N TYR A 239 -23.33 -27.19 -8.21
CA TYR A 239 -24.09 -26.48 -7.18
C TYR A 239 -24.80 -25.22 -7.72
N PRO A 240 -25.77 -25.39 -8.64
CA PRO A 240 -26.45 -24.27 -9.29
C PRO A 240 -27.21 -23.41 -8.28
N GLY A 241 -27.06 -22.09 -8.38
CA GLY A 241 -27.68 -21.13 -7.47
C GLY A 241 -27.03 -21.01 -6.10
N ARG A 242 -25.95 -21.76 -5.84
CA ARG A 242 -25.15 -21.65 -4.61
C ARG A 242 -23.75 -21.11 -4.90
N VAL A 243 -23.19 -21.38 -6.08
CA VAL A 243 -21.86 -20.90 -6.48
C VAL A 243 -21.99 -19.75 -7.47
N PHE A 244 -21.33 -18.63 -7.17
CA PHE A 244 -21.36 -17.39 -7.92
C PHE A 244 -19.95 -16.97 -8.31
N LEU A 245 -19.78 -16.58 -9.57
CA LEU A 245 -18.50 -16.21 -10.16
C LEU A 245 -18.36 -14.70 -10.19
N ALA A 246 -17.35 -14.20 -9.48
CA ALA A 246 -17.01 -12.80 -9.35
C ALA A 246 -16.08 -12.33 -10.47
N TYR A 247 -16.36 -11.15 -11.01
CA TYR A 247 -15.58 -10.49 -12.05
C TYR A 247 -15.26 -9.08 -11.58
N TYR A 248 -13.97 -8.77 -11.48
CA TYR A 248 -13.55 -7.39 -11.24
C TYR A 248 -13.72 -6.54 -12.49
N ARG A 249 -14.24 -5.33 -12.30
CA ARG A 249 -14.19 -4.25 -13.31
C ARG A 249 -13.35 -3.08 -12.80
N LYS A 250 -12.87 -2.27 -13.74
CA LYS A 250 -12.28 -0.96 -13.43
C LYS A 250 -13.39 0.03 -13.05
N ASP A 251 -13.02 1.00 -12.21
CA ASP A 251 -13.88 2.10 -11.77
C ASP A 251 -14.60 2.74 -12.97
N GLN A 252 -15.94 2.76 -12.89
CA GLN A 252 -16.79 3.52 -13.81
C GLN A 252 -17.54 4.57 -13.01
N ALA A 253 -18.01 5.63 -13.66
CA ALA A 253 -18.84 6.69 -13.06
C ALA A 253 -20.19 6.19 -12.48
N ASN A 254 -20.45 4.88 -12.50
CA ASN A 254 -21.64 4.26 -11.95
C ASN A 254 -21.54 4.14 -10.42
N VAL A 255 -22.69 4.29 -9.76
CA VAL A 255 -22.74 4.37 -8.29
C VAL A 255 -22.53 3.00 -7.64
N ASP A 256 -23.00 1.92 -8.27
CA ASP A 256 -23.08 0.59 -7.66
C ASP A 256 -21.72 -0.12 -7.55
N LEU A 257 -21.36 -0.51 -6.32
CA LEU A 257 -20.13 -1.26 -6.03
C LEU A 257 -20.19 -2.71 -6.50
N VAL A 258 -21.37 -3.32 -6.46
CA VAL A 258 -21.61 -4.72 -6.78
C VAL A 258 -22.87 -4.85 -7.64
N ARG A 259 -22.79 -5.61 -8.73
CA ARG A 259 -23.95 -5.98 -9.56
C ARG A 259 -24.07 -7.50 -9.65
N TRP A 260 -25.19 -8.04 -9.23
CA TRP A 260 -25.52 -9.45 -9.42
C TRP A 260 -26.20 -9.65 -10.77
N GLY A 261 -25.79 -10.67 -11.52
CA GLY A 261 -26.43 -11.04 -12.78
C GLY A 261 -27.81 -11.65 -12.57
N GLU A 262 -28.71 -11.38 -13.51
CA GLU A 262 -30.08 -11.87 -13.56
C GLU A 262 -30.34 -12.60 -14.88
N GLY A 263 -31.36 -13.46 -14.93
CA GLY A 263 -31.72 -14.22 -16.12
C GLY A 263 -30.54 -15.03 -16.67
N ASN A 264 -30.12 -14.75 -17.91
CA ASN A 264 -29.01 -15.42 -18.57
C ASN A 264 -27.62 -15.11 -17.96
N GLU A 265 -27.53 -14.09 -17.10
CA GLU A 265 -26.31 -13.77 -16.34
C GLU A 265 -26.36 -14.29 -14.90
N TYR A 266 -27.41 -15.04 -14.52
CA TYR A 266 -27.51 -15.61 -13.18
C TYR A 266 -26.28 -16.46 -12.86
N GLY A 267 -25.74 -16.28 -11.64
CA GLY A 267 -24.48 -16.89 -11.24
C GLY A 267 -23.23 -16.02 -11.49
N LYS A 268 -23.36 -14.85 -12.11
CA LYS A 268 -22.27 -13.85 -12.24
C LYS A 268 -22.42 -12.72 -11.22
N VAL A 269 -21.29 -12.21 -10.74
CA VAL A 269 -21.21 -11.03 -9.86
C VAL A 269 -20.15 -10.09 -10.39
N ILE A 270 -20.48 -8.84 -10.64
CA ILE A 270 -19.53 -7.82 -11.10
C ILE A 270 -19.20 -6.93 -9.91
N ILE A 271 -17.91 -6.77 -9.62
CA ILE A 271 -17.42 -6.02 -8.46
C ILE A 271 -16.50 -4.90 -8.93
N ASP A 272 -16.74 -3.69 -8.43
CA ASP A 272 -15.79 -2.60 -8.53
C ASP A 272 -14.60 -2.85 -7.60
N ARG A 273 -13.44 -3.23 -8.16
CA ARG A 273 -12.31 -3.72 -7.36
C ARG A 273 -11.79 -2.67 -6.38
N ASN A 274 -11.46 -1.48 -6.87
CA ASN A 274 -10.77 -0.47 -6.06
C ASN A 274 -11.69 0.09 -4.98
N ARG A 275 -12.95 0.38 -5.31
CA ARG A 275 -13.90 0.90 -4.34
C ARG A 275 -14.33 -0.16 -3.32
N MET A 276 -14.52 -1.42 -3.74
CA MET A 276 -14.86 -2.50 -2.81
C MET A 276 -13.72 -2.82 -1.84
N ILE A 277 -12.47 -2.87 -2.31
CA ILE A 277 -11.30 -3.02 -1.42
C ILE A 277 -11.20 -1.83 -0.46
N SER A 278 -11.41 -0.60 -0.93
CA SER A 278 -11.39 0.58 -0.08
C SER A 278 -12.45 0.53 1.02
N LEU A 279 -13.67 0.08 0.69
CA LEU A 279 -14.74 -0.12 1.66
C LEU A 279 -14.37 -1.19 2.68
N MET A 280 -13.89 -2.35 2.22
CA MET A 280 -13.46 -3.45 3.09
C MET A 280 -12.35 -3.01 4.05
N VAL A 281 -11.32 -2.33 3.54
CA VAL A 281 -10.21 -1.81 4.36
C VAL A 281 -10.72 -0.78 5.37
N GLY A 282 -11.60 0.13 4.96
CA GLY A 282 -12.21 1.11 5.86
C GLY A 282 -13.00 0.45 6.99
N GLN A 283 -13.78 -0.58 6.68
CA GLN A 283 -14.50 -1.37 7.67
C GLN A 283 -13.55 -2.18 8.57
N MET A 284 -12.45 -2.69 8.04
CA MET A 284 -11.46 -3.44 8.84
C MET A 284 -10.79 -2.54 9.88
N LYS A 285 -10.52 -1.28 9.55
CA LYS A 285 -9.93 -0.30 10.47
C LYS A 285 -10.92 0.20 11.52
N ASP A 286 -12.21 0.27 11.19
CA ASP A 286 -13.25 0.70 12.09
C ASP A 286 -13.69 -0.45 13.02
N LYS A 287 -13.03 -0.53 14.18
CA LYS A 287 -13.20 -1.62 15.15
C LYS A 287 -14.68 -1.91 15.41
N GLY A 288 -15.07 -3.18 15.22
CA GLY A 288 -16.42 -3.66 15.50
C GLY A 288 -17.37 -3.61 14.31
N ARG A 289 -16.92 -3.13 13.14
CA ARG A 289 -17.64 -3.38 11.87
C ARG A 289 -17.53 -4.81 11.42
N PHE A 290 -16.38 -5.43 11.64
CA PHE A 290 -16.19 -6.86 11.51
C PHE A 290 -16.08 -7.52 12.87
N THR A 291 -16.53 -8.76 12.93
CA THR A 291 -16.23 -9.68 14.03
C THR A 291 -15.44 -10.84 13.44
N LEU A 292 -14.19 -10.99 13.88
CA LEU A 292 -13.38 -12.17 13.61
C LEU A 292 -13.52 -13.11 14.81
N ASN A 293 -14.38 -14.12 14.69
CA ASN A 293 -14.63 -15.09 15.76
C ASN A 293 -13.39 -16.00 15.89
N GLY A 294 -12.61 -15.81 16.96
CA GLY A 294 -11.37 -16.55 17.17
C GLY A 294 -10.30 -15.72 17.89
N THR A 295 -9.12 -16.32 18.05
CA THR A 295 -7.97 -15.69 18.71
C THR A 295 -7.10 -14.89 17.74
N HIS A 296 -6.13 -14.16 18.27
CA HIS A 296 -5.18 -13.42 17.44
C HIS A 296 -4.31 -14.37 16.60
N GLU A 297 -3.92 -15.52 17.17
CA GLU A 297 -3.11 -16.53 16.51
C GLU A 297 -3.85 -17.15 15.32
N GLU A 298 -5.15 -17.45 15.49
CA GLU A 298 -5.99 -18.01 14.42
C GLU A 298 -6.12 -17.05 13.24
N TRP A 299 -6.20 -15.74 13.49
CA TRP A 299 -6.41 -14.71 12.47
C TRP A 299 -5.12 -14.05 11.98
N MET A 300 -3.95 -14.46 12.48
CA MET A 300 -2.65 -13.86 12.13
C MET A 300 -2.38 -13.90 10.62
N LEU A 301 -2.61 -15.04 9.97
CA LEU A 301 -2.38 -15.20 8.54
C LEU A 301 -3.27 -14.27 7.69
N VAL A 302 -4.52 -14.06 8.11
CA VAL A 302 -5.41 -13.09 7.48
C VAL A 302 -4.87 -11.68 7.68
N ALA A 303 -4.42 -11.35 8.89
CA ALA A 303 -3.84 -10.05 9.20
C ALA A 303 -2.59 -9.74 8.35
N GLU A 304 -1.72 -10.72 8.13
CA GLU A 304 -0.56 -10.62 7.24
C GLU A 304 -0.96 -10.29 5.79
N HIS A 305 -1.94 -11.02 5.23
CA HIS A 305 -2.43 -10.76 3.88
C HIS A 305 -3.05 -9.37 3.71
N PHE A 306 -3.75 -8.87 4.73
CA PHE A 306 -4.25 -7.48 4.74
C PHE A 306 -3.12 -6.47 4.86
N ALA A 307 -2.07 -6.76 5.65
CA ALA A 307 -0.91 -5.89 5.81
C ALA A 307 -0.03 -5.79 4.57
N ASP A 308 -0.06 -6.80 3.71
CA ASP A 308 0.59 -6.79 2.40
C ASP A 308 -0.13 -5.92 1.36
N MET A 309 -1.38 -5.53 1.61
CA MET A 309 -2.10 -4.60 0.75
C MET A 309 -1.71 -3.15 1.02
N TYR A 310 -1.51 -2.39 -0.06
CA TYR A 310 -1.28 -0.96 0.02
C TYR A 310 -1.91 -0.20 -1.14
N ARG A 311 -2.14 1.10 -0.92
CA ARG A 311 -2.73 1.99 -1.90
C ARG A 311 -1.65 2.84 -2.56
N GLN A 312 -1.58 2.80 -3.88
CA GLN A 312 -0.64 3.59 -4.69
C GLN A 312 -1.40 4.67 -5.44
N LEU A 313 -0.91 5.91 -5.40
CA LEU A 313 -1.38 6.96 -6.30
C LEU A 313 -0.84 6.68 -7.71
N ILE A 314 -1.73 6.41 -8.66
CA ILE A 314 -1.40 6.31 -10.07
C ILE A 314 -1.86 7.60 -10.74
N LEU A 315 -0.90 8.34 -11.30
CA LEU A 315 -1.20 9.44 -12.20
C LEU A 315 -1.64 8.82 -13.53
N ALA A 316 -2.88 9.08 -13.95
CA ALA A 316 -3.33 8.67 -15.27
C ALA A 316 -2.36 9.23 -16.32
N PRO A 317 -1.91 8.43 -17.30
CA PRO A 317 -1.10 8.94 -18.38
C PRO A 317 -1.87 10.05 -19.10
N ASP A 318 -1.16 11.13 -19.44
CA ASP A 318 -1.69 12.22 -20.26
C ASP A 318 -2.38 11.64 -21.49
N LYS A 319 -3.69 11.76 -21.57
CA LYS A 319 -4.38 11.61 -22.85
C LYS A 319 -3.99 12.83 -23.68
N PRO A 320 -3.47 12.66 -24.92
CA PRO A 320 -3.16 13.80 -25.78
C PRO A 320 -4.39 14.71 -25.91
N GLY A 321 -4.27 15.97 -25.47
CA GLY A 321 -5.31 16.99 -25.64
C GLY A 321 -6.11 17.41 -24.39
N ARG A 322 -5.67 17.12 -23.15
CA ARG A 322 -6.20 17.80 -21.95
C ARG A 322 -5.10 18.61 -21.24
N ASP A 323 -5.42 19.86 -20.93
CA ASP A 323 -4.51 20.80 -20.25
C ASP A 323 -4.04 20.28 -18.88
N ALA A 324 -2.73 20.37 -18.67
CA ALA A 324 -1.95 19.88 -17.52
C ALA A 324 -2.22 20.60 -16.18
N ARG A 325 -3.40 21.19 -15.99
CA ARG A 325 -3.70 22.06 -14.82
C ARG A 325 -4.71 21.49 -13.83
N SER A 326 -5.07 20.23 -13.97
CA SER A 326 -6.10 19.65 -13.13
C SER A 326 -5.55 18.37 -12.50
N LEU A 327 -5.55 18.31 -11.16
CA LEU A 327 -5.40 17.10 -10.35
C LEU A 327 -6.47 16.02 -10.67
N TYR A 328 -7.24 16.19 -11.75
CA TYR A 328 -8.38 15.37 -12.17
C TYR A 328 -7.97 14.10 -12.95
N GLY A 329 -6.85 13.49 -12.55
CA GLY A 329 -6.37 12.26 -13.16
C GLY A 329 -5.59 11.34 -12.22
N ALA A 330 -5.48 11.69 -10.94
CA ALA A 330 -4.78 10.84 -9.97
C ALA A 330 -5.79 9.86 -9.35
N GLU A 331 -5.58 8.56 -9.57
CA GLU A 331 -6.42 7.49 -9.01
C GLU A 331 -5.62 6.71 -7.97
N TYR A 332 -6.20 6.50 -6.80
CA TYR A 332 -5.62 5.63 -5.79
C TYR A 332 -6.01 4.17 -6.07
N VAL A 333 -5.04 3.32 -6.37
CA VAL A 333 -5.26 1.91 -6.72
C VAL A 333 -4.65 1.00 -5.67
N TRP A 334 -5.38 -0.03 -5.25
CA TRP A 334 -4.87 -1.05 -4.32
C TRP A 334 -3.96 -2.05 -5.03
N LYS A 335 -2.76 -2.21 -4.47
CA LYS A 335 -1.67 -3.08 -4.90
C LYS A 335 -1.24 -3.97 -3.73
N LYS A 336 -0.40 -4.95 -4.02
CA LYS A 336 0.12 -5.91 -3.04
C LYS A 336 1.64 -5.94 -3.02
N LYS A 337 2.22 -6.26 -1.86
CA LYS A 337 3.64 -6.56 -1.69
C LYS A 337 3.89 -8.06 -1.90
N ASN A 338 3.20 -8.89 -1.11
CA ASN A 338 3.27 -10.35 -1.19
C ASN A 338 1.86 -10.94 -1.41
N GLY A 339 1.45 -11.91 -0.59
CA GLY A 339 0.17 -12.62 -0.73
C GLY A 339 -1.01 -11.76 -0.27
N ASP A 340 -2.04 -11.63 -1.11
CA ASP A 340 -3.28 -10.91 -0.79
C ASP A 340 -4.52 -11.81 -0.90
N HIS A 341 -4.31 -13.12 -1.04
CA HIS A 341 -5.37 -14.07 -1.38
C HIS A 341 -6.50 -14.13 -0.35
N LEU A 342 -6.19 -14.25 0.95
CA LEU A 342 -7.19 -14.20 2.01
C LEU A 342 -7.92 -12.86 2.08
N ALA A 343 -7.29 -11.74 1.72
CA ALA A 343 -7.98 -10.45 1.65
C ALA A 343 -8.99 -10.41 0.49
N HIS A 344 -8.65 -11.01 -0.66
CA HIS A 344 -9.59 -11.18 -1.77
C HIS A 344 -10.71 -12.18 -1.45
N ALA A 345 -10.41 -13.31 -0.83
CA ALA A 345 -11.41 -14.24 -0.32
C ALA A 345 -12.37 -13.55 0.67
N PHE A 346 -11.84 -12.72 1.58
CA PHE A 346 -12.62 -11.88 2.49
C PHE A 346 -13.57 -10.95 1.76
N LEU A 347 -13.08 -10.28 0.71
CA LEU A 347 -13.90 -9.41 -0.12
C LEU A 347 -15.06 -10.19 -0.78
N TYR A 348 -14.81 -11.38 -1.32
CA TYR A 348 -15.88 -12.18 -1.93
C TYR A 348 -16.92 -12.64 -0.90
N ALA A 349 -16.49 -13.00 0.30
CA ALA A 349 -17.41 -13.31 1.39
C ALA A 349 -18.26 -12.09 1.79
N LEU A 350 -17.67 -10.90 1.88
CA LEU A 350 -18.42 -9.65 2.11
C LEU A 350 -19.46 -9.37 1.03
N VAL A 351 -19.09 -9.62 -0.22
CA VAL A 351 -20.03 -9.48 -1.34
C VAL A 351 -21.21 -10.44 -1.18
N GLY A 352 -20.96 -11.71 -0.83
CA GLY A 352 -22.04 -12.66 -0.56
C GLY A 352 -22.93 -12.24 0.61
N LEU A 353 -22.35 -11.79 1.73
CA LEU A 353 -23.07 -11.28 2.91
C LEU A 353 -23.92 -10.05 2.61
N SER A 354 -23.57 -9.26 1.59
CA SER A 354 -24.36 -8.08 1.20
C SER A 354 -25.70 -8.44 0.55
N LYS A 355 -25.86 -9.70 0.09
CA LYS A 355 -27.06 -10.18 -0.61
C LYS A 355 -27.84 -11.24 0.16
N PHE A 356 -27.14 -12.13 0.86
CA PHE A 356 -27.71 -13.30 1.54
C PHE A 356 -27.53 -13.18 3.05
#